data_AF-A0A9K3JCK5-F1
#
_entry.id   AF-A0A9K3JCK5-F1
#
_cell.length_a   1.000
_cell.length_b   1.000
_cell.length_c   1.000
_cell.angle_alpha   90.00
_cell.angle_beta   90.00
_cell.angle_gamma   90.00
#
_symmetry.space_group_name_H-M   'P 1'
#
loop_
_entity.id
_entity.type
_entity.pdbx_description
1 polymer ?
#
loop_
_entity_poly.entity_id
_entity_poly.type
_entity_poly.pdbx_seq_one_letter_code
_entity_poly.pdbx_strand_id
1 'polypeptide(L)'
;MFIITQNIGHIYILDSTKIKGEKNAFNYRRSSLIPTALGSEFDYKMVDCKQHNGGWKCGYMVLQYMFDFVNLYQNQFPNEVSNMCVCV
;
A
#
# COMPACT_ATOMS: atom_id res chain seq x y z
N MET A 1 -1.09 -1.85 -4.62
CA MET A 1 -0.36 -2.51 -3.52
C MET A 1 -0.69 -1.78 -2.25
N PHE A 2 -1.04 -2.52 -1.20
CA PHE A 2 -1.27 -2.01 0.14
C PHE A 2 -0.11 -2.42 1.03
N ILE A 3 0.45 -1.50 1.81
CA ILE A 3 1.39 -1.78 2.89
C ILE A 3 0.66 -1.47 4.19
N ILE A 4 0.40 -2.50 4.99
CA ILE A 4 -0.36 -2.37 6.24
C ILE A 4 0.62 -2.34 7.41
N THR A 5 0.62 -1.26 8.18
CA THR A 5 1.48 -1.10 9.36
C THR A 5 0.61 -1.02 10.61
N GLN A 6 0.34 -2.17 11.23
CA GLN A 6 -0.66 -2.28 12.29
C GLN A 6 -0.31 -1.47 13.55
N ASN A 7 0.96 -1.48 13.92
CA ASN A 7 1.47 -0.82 15.12
C ASN A 7 1.34 0.72 15.11
N ILE A 8 1.49 1.34 13.94
CA ILE A 8 1.36 2.80 13.78
C ILE A 8 -0.01 3.20 13.22
N GLY A 9 -0.91 2.23 13.00
CA GLY A 9 -2.27 2.50 12.52
C GLY A 9 -2.32 3.12 11.12
N HIS A 10 -1.32 2.88 10.27
CA HIS A 10 -1.30 3.41 8.90
C HIS A 10 -1.46 2.32 7.84
N ILE A 11 -2.07 2.71 6.71
CA ILE A 11 -2.10 1.93 5.48
C ILE A 11 -1.60 2.79 4.33
N TYR A 12 -0.53 2.36 3.68
CA TYR A 12 0.02 3.04 2.51
C TYR A 12 -0.48 2.37 1.23
N ILE A 13 -1.00 3.15 0.30
CA ILE A 13 -1.52 2.68 -0.98
C ILE A 13 -0.60 3.16 -2.10
N LEU A 14 0.02 2.20 -2.79
CA LEU A 14 0.77 2.42 -4.01
C LEU A 14 -0.08 1.96 -5.19
N ASP A 15 -0.44 2.91 -6.05
CA ASP A 15 -1.16 2.65 -7.28
C ASP A 15 -0.46 3.37 -8.44
N SER A 16 0.12 2.60 -9.35
CA SER A 16 0.81 3.09 -10.54
C SER A 16 -0.14 3.41 -11.70
N THR A 17 -1.42 3.09 -11.59
CA THR A 17 -2.39 3.22 -12.69
C THR A 17 -2.77 4.67 -12.87
N LYS A 18 -2.46 5.26 -14.03
CA LYS A 18 -2.92 6.62 -14.32
C LYS A 18 -4.43 6.63 -14.56
N ILE A 19 -5.19 7.25 -13.65
CA ILE A 19 -6.63 7.48 -13.80
C ILE A 19 -6.91 8.95 -14.08
N LYS A 20 -8.06 9.26 -14.69
CA LYS A 20 -8.58 10.63 -14.75
C LYS A 20 -9.26 10.94 -13.42
N GLY A 21 -8.76 11.95 -12.70
CA GLY A 21 -9.26 12.34 -11.37
C GLY A 21 -8.28 12.02 -10.25
N GLU A 22 -8.66 12.40 -9.03
CA GLU A 22 -7.84 12.21 -7.83
C GLU A 22 -7.98 10.78 -7.29
N LYS A 23 -6.86 10.20 -6.85
CA LYS A 23 -6.89 8.88 -6.20
C LYS A 23 -7.20 9.06 -4.73
N ASN A 24 -8.20 8.31 -4.26
CA ASN A 24 -8.60 8.31 -2.88
C ASN A 24 -8.62 6.87 -2.35
N ALA A 25 -8.18 6.66 -1.12
CA ALA A 25 -8.20 5.37 -0.44
C ALA A 25 -9.60 4.71 -0.45
N PHE A 26 -10.66 5.50 -0.35
CA PHE A 26 -12.04 4.99 -0.34
C PHE A 26 -12.54 4.54 -1.72
N ASN A 27 -11.81 4.82 -2.80
CA ASN A 27 -12.14 4.30 -4.14
C ASN A 27 -11.84 2.81 -4.28
N TYR A 28 -11.04 2.24 -3.37
CA TYR A 28 -10.66 0.83 -3.42
C TYR A 28 -11.54 0.02 -2.47
N ARG A 29 -12.27 -0.95 -3.02
CA ARG A 29 -13.09 -1.90 -2.22
C ARG A 29 -12.31 -2.56 -1.08
N ARG A 30 -11.01 -2.76 -1.25
CA ARG A 30 -10.18 -3.40 -0.24
C ARG A 30 -9.98 -2.51 0.99
N SER A 31 -9.97 -1.19 0.83
CA SER A 31 -9.85 -0.24 1.94
C SER A 31 -11.02 -0.34 2.92
N SER A 32 -12.23 -0.69 2.48
CA SER A 32 -13.33 -0.90 3.42
C SER A 32 -13.27 -2.25 4.15
N LEU A 33 -12.51 -3.22 3.64
CA LEU A 33 -12.43 -4.56 4.21
C LEU A 33 -11.29 -4.72 5.23
N ILE A 34 -10.20 -3.95 5.09
CA ILE A 34 -9.03 -4.07 5.98
C ILE A 34 -9.40 -3.75 7.44
N PRO A 35 -10.13 -2.66 7.76
CA PRO A 35 -10.52 -2.37 9.15
C PRO A 35 -11.37 -3.47 9.75
N THR A 36 -12.34 -4.01 8.98
CA THR A 36 -13.20 -5.12 9.40
C THR A 36 -12.41 -6.40 9.66
N ALA A 37 -11.44 -6.73 8.79
CA ALA A 37 -10.66 -7.95 8.92
C ALA A 37 -9.63 -7.90 10.07
N LEU A 38 -9.11 -6.71 10.37
CA LEU A 38 -8.09 -6.51 11.39
C LEU A 38 -8.64 -5.99 12.73
N GLY A 39 -9.92 -5.62 12.78
CA GLY A 39 -10.58 -5.10 13.99
C GLY A 39 -9.96 -3.80 14.50
N SER A 40 -9.46 -2.95 13.60
CA SER A 40 -8.77 -1.70 13.93
C SER A 40 -9.04 -0.63 12.88
N GLU A 41 -9.07 0.62 13.30
CA GLU A 41 -9.12 1.78 12.39
C GLU A 41 -7.72 2.15 11.89
N PHE A 42 -7.63 2.68 10.68
CA PHE A 42 -6.37 3.01 10.04
C PHE A 42 -6.42 4.35 9.30
N ASP A 43 -5.32 5.10 9.35
CA ASP A 43 -5.10 6.29 8.54
C ASP A 43 -4.46 5.89 7.19
N TYR A 44 -5.13 6.27 6.11
CA TYR A 44 -4.74 5.90 4.75
C TYR A 44 -3.86 6.97 4.11
N LYS A 45 -2.70 6.55 3.60
CA LYS A 45 -1.77 7.41 2.87
C LYS A 45 -1.66 6.97 1.42
N MET A 46 -2.09 7.84 0.50
CA MET A 46 -1.81 7.66 -0.92
C MET A 46 -0.34 8.01 -1.18
N VAL A 47 0.46 7.04 -1.61
CA VAL A 47 1.88 7.23 -1.88
C VAL A 47 2.07 7.67 -3.33
N ASP A 48 2.77 8.78 -3.54
CA ASP A 48 3.17 9.16 -4.88
C ASP A 48 4.20 8.16 -5.42
N CYS A 49 3.89 7.55 -6.55
CA CYS A 49 4.68 6.50 -7.16
C CYS A 49 4.67 6.64 -8.68
N LYS A 50 5.65 6.01 -9.34
CA LYS A 50 5.81 6.10 -10.79
C LYS A 50 4.54 5.60 -11.51
N GLN A 51 3.87 6.52 -12.20
CA GLN A 51 2.66 6.21 -12.95
C GLN A 51 2.99 5.59 -14.32
N HIS A 52 2.13 4.67 -14.79
CA HIS A 52 2.17 4.17 -16.17
C HIS A 52 0.89 4.52 -16.92
N ASN A 53 1.02 4.69 -18.25
CA ASN A 53 -0.08 5.07 -19.14
C ASN A 53 -0.99 3.86 -19.53
N GLY A 54 -1.23 2.94 -18.61
CA GLY A 54 -2.04 1.73 -18.85
C GLY A 54 -1.23 0.52 -19.38
N GLY A 55 -1.95 -0.55 -19.69
CA GLY A 55 -1.38 -1.83 -20.19
C GLY A 55 -1.02 -2.84 -19.08
N TRP A 56 -0.24 -3.86 -19.46
CA TRP A 56 0.11 -5.02 -18.62
C TRP A 56 1.12 -4.73 -17.49
N LYS A 57 1.64 -3.51 -17.40
CA LYS A 57 2.76 -3.16 -16.52
C LYS A 57 2.39 -3.04 -15.04
N CYS A 58 1.11 -2.90 -14.70
CA CYS A 58 0.67 -2.74 -13.32
C CYS A 58 1.09 -3.94 -12.44
N GLY A 59 0.95 -5.18 -12.94
CA GLY A 59 1.37 -6.38 -12.20
C GLY A 59 2.87 -6.43 -11.97
N TYR A 60 3.67 -6.13 -13.00
CA TYR A 60 5.13 -6.03 -12.88
C TYR A 60 5.55 -4.95 -11.87
N MET A 61 4.92 -3.77 -11.92
CA MET A 61 5.22 -2.67 -11.00
C MET A 61 4.89 -3.04 -9.56
N VAL A 62 3.78 -3.75 -9.31
CA VAL A 62 3.46 -4.25 -7.96
C VAL A 62 4.55 -5.19 -7.45
N LEU A 63 5.04 -6.11 -8.27
CA LEU A 63 6.13 -7.01 -7.87
C LEU A 63 7.43 -6.26 -7.61
N GLN A 64 7.77 -5.29 -8.47
CA GLN A 64 8.93 -4.43 -8.26
C GLN A 64 8.81 -3.63 -6.95
N TYR A 65 7.65 -3.05 -6.65
CA TYR A 65 7.44 -2.31 -5.41
C TYR A 65 7.49 -3.19 -4.17
N MET A 66 7.01 -4.44 -4.25
CA MET A 66 7.19 -5.42 -3.16
C MET A 66 8.67 -5.73 -2.94
N PHE A 67 9.43 -5.96 -4.02
CA PHE A 67 10.86 -6.21 -3.94
C PHE A 67 11.62 -5.01 -3.35
N ASP A 68 11.37 -3.80 -3.87
CA ASP A 68 12.01 -2.57 -3.40
C ASP A 68 11.63 -2.29 -1.94
N PHE A 69 10.37 -2.52 -1.56
CA PHE A 69 9.91 -2.36 -0.18
C PHE A 69 10.73 -3.21 0.78
N VAL A 70 10.81 -4.52 0.55
CA VAL A 70 11.54 -5.45 1.43
C VAL A 70 13.02 -5.10 1.49
N ASN A 71 13.64 -4.75 0.36
CA ASN A 71 15.09 -4.56 0.31
C ASN A 71 15.57 -3.16 0.73
N LEU A 72 14.75 -2.12 0.53
CA LEU A 72 15.18 -0.73 0.66
C LEU A 72 14.42 0.06 1.72
N TYR A 73 13.12 -0.24 1.92
CA TYR A 73 12.23 0.61 2.71
C TYR A 73 11.76 -0.03 4.01
N GLN A 74 11.74 -1.36 4.12
CA GLN A 74 11.22 -2.06 5.29
C GLN A 74 11.89 -1.62 6.60
N ASN A 75 13.21 -1.41 6.57
CA ASN A 75 13.98 -0.96 7.75
C ASN A 75 13.67 0.49 8.19
N GLN A 76 12.93 1.26 7.38
CA GLN A 76 12.47 2.61 7.72
C GLN A 76 11.19 2.58 8.56
N PHE A 77 10.52 1.43 8.62
CA PHE A 77 9.40 1.21 9.52
C PHE A 77 9.94 0.77 10.90
N PRO A 78 9.23 1.07 12.00
CA PRO A 78 9.71 0.70 13.34
C PRO A 78 10.07 -0.79 13.40
N ASN A 79 11.09 -1.18 14.17
CA ASN A 79 11.63 -2.55 14.20
C ASN A 79 11.02 -3.45 15.29
N GLU A 80 9.90 -3.07 15.89
CA GLU A 80 9.30 -3.90 16.94
C GLU A 80 8.72 -5.17 16.32
N VAL A 81 9.07 -6.31 16.93
CA VAL A 81 8.94 -7.70 16.43
C VAL A 81 7.49 -8.14 16.16
N SER A 82 6.51 -7.26 16.38
CA SER A 82 5.09 -7.40 16.04
C SER A 82 4.66 -6.68 14.76
N ASN A 83 5.59 -6.05 14.03
CA ASN A 83 5.27 -5.25 12.84
C ASN A 83 5.06 -6.12 11.61
N MET A 84 3.89 -6.76 11.56
CA MET A 84 3.44 -7.47 10.37
C MET A 84 3.10 -6.45 9.27
N CYS A 85 4.11 -6.05 8.50
CA CYS A 85 3.92 -5.32 7.24
C CYS A 85 3.42 -6.28 6.17
N VAL A 86 2.10 -6.33 5.99
CA VAL A 86 1.51 -7.15 4.93
C VAL A 86 1.45 -6.35 3.65
N CYS A 87 2.07 -6.89 2.59
CA CYS A 87 1.94 -6.39 1.23
C CYS A 87 0.80 -7.14 0.52
N VAL A 88 -0.29 -6.45 0.18
CA VAL A 88 -1.47 -7.05 -0.48
C VAL A 88 -1.84 -6.38 -1.79
#